data_AF-A0A4U8TLW0-F1
#
_entry.id   AF-A0A4U8TLW0-F1
#
_cell.length_a   1.000
_cell.length_b   1.000
_cell.length_c   1.000
_cell.angle_alpha   90.00
_cell.angle_beta   90.00
_cell.angle_gamma   90.00
#
_symmetry.space_group_name_H-M   'P 1'
#
loop_
_entity.id
_entity.type
_entity.pdbx_description
1 polymer ?
#
loop_
_entity_poly.entity_id
_entity_poly.type
_entity_poly.pdbx_seq_one_letter_code
_entity_poly.pdbx_strand_id
1 'polypeptide(L)'
;MGGGYNEAYATLTSQYDWLMLEIFDQMVRIQSGGDMKICFESVIANDDKILGAFIKERVGVDIFTNNTQYIPLISKITLDKIANKFLNIYLKILYFLTPASIRNEIFIRTSIGERHKWAYDNFSLTRLLQEAGFREIEQMRYNTSAIAHFNEYYLDINSDGSPYKGVSSLYIEAINKI
;
A
#
# COMPACT_ATOMS: atom_id res chain seq x y z
N MET A 1 -0.34 21.22 -34.44
CA MET A 1 -0.44 19.77 -34.13
C MET A 1 0.65 19.24 -33.19
N GLY A 2 1.61 20.04 -32.70
CA GLY A 2 2.72 19.53 -31.85
C GLY A 2 2.52 19.60 -30.33
N GLY A 3 1.56 20.37 -29.81
CA GLY A 3 1.39 20.57 -28.36
C GLY A 3 0.77 19.37 -27.62
N GLY A 4 -0.34 18.85 -28.12
CA GLY A 4 -1.09 17.76 -27.45
C GLY A 4 -0.35 16.42 -27.42
N TYR A 5 0.55 16.15 -28.37
CA TYR A 5 1.36 14.92 -28.37
C TYR A 5 2.38 14.92 -27.22
N ASN A 6 2.98 16.09 -26.95
CA ASN A 6 3.96 16.23 -25.87
C ASN A 6 3.30 16.16 -24.49
N GLU A 7 2.09 16.71 -24.34
CA GLU A 7 1.32 16.67 -23.09
C GLU A 7 0.82 15.25 -22.76
N ALA A 8 0.30 14.53 -23.76
CA ALA A 8 -0.10 13.13 -23.60
C ALA A 8 1.09 12.23 -23.23
N TYR A 9 2.25 12.44 -23.86
CA TYR A 9 3.46 11.72 -23.53
C TYR A 9 3.93 12.01 -22.10
N ALA A 10 3.97 13.29 -21.69
CA ALA A 10 4.33 13.67 -20.32
C ALA A 10 3.41 13.04 -19.27
N THR A 11 2.11 12.96 -19.55
CA THR A 11 1.13 12.29 -18.69
C THR A 11 1.39 10.79 -18.57
N LEU A 12 1.69 10.11 -19.69
CA LEU A 12 2.03 8.68 -19.66
C LEU A 12 3.33 8.42 -18.90
N THR A 13 4.32 9.31 -19.04
CA THR A 13 5.57 9.22 -18.27
C THR A 13 5.31 9.35 -16.77
N SER A 14 4.52 10.33 -16.33
CA SER A 14 4.25 10.51 -14.89
C SER A 14 3.45 9.34 -14.30
N GLN A 15 2.51 8.77 -15.06
CA GLN A 15 1.78 7.56 -14.68
C GLN A 15 2.69 6.33 -14.58
N TYR A 16 3.61 6.17 -15.52
CA TYR A 16 4.60 5.09 -15.47
C TYR A 16 5.52 5.24 -14.25
N ASP A 17 6.04 6.44 -14.00
CA ASP A 17 6.89 6.72 -12.84
C ASP A 17 6.16 6.41 -11.53
N TRP A 18 4.86 6.75 -11.44
CA TRP A 18 4.01 6.36 -10.32
C TRP A 18 3.90 4.83 -10.17
N LEU A 19 3.68 4.08 -11.25
CA LEU A 19 3.58 2.62 -11.18
C LEU A 19 4.88 1.98 -10.68
N MET A 20 6.02 2.47 -11.17
CA MET A 20 7.34 1.99 -10.72
C MET A 20 7.55 2.33 -9.25
N LEU A 21 7.24 3.56 -8.85
CA LEU A 21 7.31 4.02 -7.47
C LEU A 21 6.42 3.16 -6.56
N GLU A 22 5.17 2.92 -6.94
CA GLU A 22 4.22 2.12 -6.17
C GLU A 22 4.77 0.71 -5.92
N ILE A 23 5.26 0.02 -6.95
CA ILE A 23 5.79 -1.34 -6.82
C ILE A 23 7.02 -1.36 -5.90
N PHE A 24 8.00 -0.48 -6.15
CA PHE A 24 9.23 -0.48 -5.36
C PHE A 24 8.99 -0.02 -3.93
N ASP A 25 8.23 1.04 -3.72
CA ASP A 25 7.97 1.54 -2.37
C ASP A 25 7.22 0.49 -1.55
N GLN A 26 6.21 -0.20 -2.11
CA GLN A 26 5.54 -1.31 -1.43
C GLN A 26 6.50 -2.44 -1.04
N MET A 27 7.50 -2.75 -1.86
CA MET A 27 8.40 -3.89 -1.64
C MET A 27 9.64 -3.57 -0.79
N VAL A 28 10.23 -2.39 -0.96
CA VAL A 28 11.58 -2.09 -0.46
C VAL A 28 11.65 -0.87 0.46
N ARG A 29 10.53 -0.17 0.74
CA ARG A 29 10.55 0.99 1.66
C ARG A 29 11.19 0.65 3.01
N ILE A 30 11.91 1.60 3.57
CA ILE A 30 12.57 1.47 4.88
C ILE A 30 12.04 2.47 5.92
N GLN A 31 11.16 3.38 5.50
CA GLN A 31 10.54 4.40 6.34
C GLN A 31 9.04 4.42 6.12
N SER A 32 8.28 4.73 7.17
CA SER A 32 6.83 4.85 7.08
C SER A 32 6.40 5.92 6.08
N GLY A 33 5.38 5.58 5.27
CA GLY A 33 4.92 6.38 4.13
C GLY A 33 5.79 6.27 2.88
N GLY A 34 7.10 6.02 3.03
CA GLY A 34 8.03 5.85 1.91
C GLY A 34 8.06 7.03 0.95
N ASP A 35 8.50 6.78 -0.28
CA ASP A 35 8.59 7.77 -1.34
C ASP A 35 7.21 8.07 -1.96
N MET A 36 6.23 7.16 -1.82
CA MET A 36 4.84 7.44 -2.20
C MET A 36 4.28 8.65 -1.45
N LYS A 37 4.60 8.80 -0.16
CA LYS A 37 4.19 9.96 0.63
C LYS A 37 4.77 11.27 0.07
N ILE A 38 6.04 11.25 -0.32
CA ILE A 38 6.71 12.42 -0.93
C ILE A 38 6.05 12.77 -2.27
N CYS A 39 5.70 11.76 -3.06
CA CYS A 39 4.95 11.95 -4.30
C CYS A 39 3.58 12.58 -4.03
N PHE A 40 2.83 12.11 -3.03
CA PHE A 40 1.55 12.74 -2.65
C PHE A 40 1.71 14.20 -2.27
N GLU A 41 2.69 14.53 -1.43
CA GLU A 41 2.99 15.91 -1.04
C GLU A 41 3.33 16.78 -2.25
N SER A 42 4.11 16.26 -3.20
CA SER A 42 4.43 16.94 -4.47
C SER A 42 3.20 17.16 -5.36
N VAL A 43 2.36 16.15 -5.54
CA VAL A 43 1.13 16.24 -6.35
C VAL A 43 0.16 17.26 -5.77
N ILE A 44 0.01 17.27 -4.44
CA ILE A 44 -0.82 18.26 -3.73
C ILE A 44 -0.23 19.66 -3.89
N ALA A 45 1.08 19.83 -3.70
CA ALA A 45 1.74 21.14 -3.79
C ALA A 45 1.66 21.74 -5.19
N ASN A 46 1.66 20.91 -6.24
CA ASN A 46 1.57 21.35 -7.62
C ASN A 46 0.13 21.42 -8.17
N ASP A 47 -0.90 21.08 -7.37
CA ASP A 47 -2.31 20.92 -7.80
C ASP A 47 -2.44 20.04 -9.06
N ASP A 48 -1.63 18.97 -9.15
CA ASP A 48 -1.64 18.07 -10.31
C ASP A 48 -2.83 17.09 -10.21
N LYS A 49 -3.96 17.55 -10.71
CA LYS A 49 -5.22 16.80 -10.71
C LYS A 49 -5.19 15.58 -11.61
N ILE A 50 -4.35 15.57 -12.65
CA ILE A 50 -4.27 14.45 -13.60
C ILE A 50 -3.59 13.28 -12.91
N LEU A 51 -2.40 13.50 -12.34
CA LEU A 51 -1.69 12.46 -11.61
C LEU A 51 -2.43 12.09 -10.32
N GLY A 52 -3.02 13.06 -9.61
CA GLY A 52 -3.81 12.77 -8.41
C GLY A 52 -5.05 11.92 -8.67
N ALA A 53 -5.72 12.09 -9.82
CA ALA A 53 -6.83 11.22 -10.23
C ALA A 53 -6.35 9.79 -10.52
N PHE A 54 -5.20 9.64 -11.20
CA PHE A 54 -4.59 8.34 -11.47
C PHE A 54 -4.17 7.63 -10.18
N ILE A 55 -3.55 8.35 -9.24
CA ILE A 55 -3.20 7.83 -7.91
C ILE A 55 -4.47 7.35 -7.19
N LYS A 56 -5.53 8.15 -7.17
CA LYS A 56 -6.81 7.78 -6.54
C LYS A 56 -7.39 6.50 -7.14
N GLU A 57 -7.35 6.35 -8.46
CA GLU A 57 -7.76 5.11 -9.12
C GLU A 57 -6.94 3.90 -8.64
N ARG A 58 -5.61 4.07 -8.55
CA ARG A 58 -4.68 3.01 -8.13
C ARG A 58 -4.89 2.58 -6.67
N VAL A 59 -4.90 3.53 -5.74
CA VAL A 59 -4.85 3.26 -4.30
C VAL A 59 -6.19 3.39 -3.58
N GLY A 60 -7.22 3.94 -4.23
CA GLY A 60 -8.55 4.17 -3.66
C GLY A 60 -8.67 5.41 -2.76
N VAL A 61 -7.57 6.14 -2.53
CA VAL A 61 -7.52 7.29 -1.62
C VAL A 61 -7.48 8.59 -2.41
N ASP A 62 -8.40 9.49 -2.09
CA ASP A 62 -8.38 10.86 -2.59
C ASP A 62 -7.39 11.70 -1.77
N ILE A 63 -6.21 11.96 -2.34
CA ILE A 63 -5.13 12.70 -1.67
C ILE A 63 -5.45 14.19 -1.46
N PHE A 64 -6.43 14.75 -2.17
CA PHE A 64 -6.85 16.15 -2.01
C PHE A 64 -7.94 16.30 -0.95
N THR A 65 -8.57 15.20 -0.53
CA THR A 65 -9.58 15.21 0.52
C THR A 65 -8.89 15.07 1.88
N ASN A 66 -9.02 16.09 2.74
CA ASN A 66 -8.53 16.05 4.11
C ASN A 66 -9.34 15.05 4.95
N ASN A 67 -8.98 13.76 4.89
CA ASN A 67 -9.45 12.77 5.85
C ASN A 67 -8.62 12.86 7.13
N THR A 68 -8.84 13.91 7.92
CA THR A 68 -8.38 13.96 9.31
C THR A 68 -9.22 13.00 10.14
N GLN A 69 -8.85 11.71 10.14
CA GLN A 69 -9.33 10.82 11.19
C GLN A 69 -8.74 11.30 12.53
N TYR A 70 -9.60 11.92 13.33
CA TYR A 70 -9.27 12.36 14.69
C TYR A 70 -9.09 11.12 15.58
N ILE A 71 -7.84 10.75 15.85
CA ILE A 71 -7.51 9.73 16.85
C ILE A 71 -7.49 10.41 18.22
N PRO A 72 -8.36 10.04 19.18
CA PRO A 72 -8.35 10.67 20.49
C PRO A 72 -7.03 10.36 21.23
N LEU A 73 -6.24 11.40 21.54
CA LEU A 73 -5.02 11.32 22.34
C LEU A 73 -5.34 11.14 23.83
N ILE A 74 -5.93 10.03 24.24
CA ILE A 74 -5.96 9.63 25.65
C ILE A 74 -5.55 8.17 25.75
N SER A 75 -4.26 7.93 25.92
CA SER A 75 -3.74 6.59 26.16
C SER A 75 -3.22 6.49 27.59
N LYS A 76 -3.77 5.55 28.37
CA LYS A 76 -3.25 5.21 29.70
C LYS A 76 -1.77 4.82 29.61
N ILE A 77 -1.00 5.15 30.65
CA ILE A 77 0.40 4.70 30.77
C ILE A 77 0.37 3.28 31.35
N THR A 78 0.76 2.29 30.56
CA THR A 78 0.91 0.89 30.98
C THR A 78 2.38 0.55 31.21
N LEU A 79 2.68 -0.49 32.00
CA LEU A 79 4.06 -0.94 32.24
C LEU A 79 4.78 -1.34 30.94
N ASP A 80 4.05 -1.91 29.99
CA ASP A 80 4.56 -2.22 28.64
C ASP A 80 5.06 -0.97 27.92
N LYS A 81 4.42 0.18 28.13
CA LYS A 81 4.83 1.46 27.54
C LYS A 81 6.17 1.93 28.06
N ILE A 82 6.48 1.66 29.33
CA ILE A 82 7.75 1.99 29.97
C ILE A 82 8.85 1.03 29.48
N ALA A 83 8.57 -0.28 29.47
CA ALA A 83 9.49 -1.28 28.91
C ALA A 83 9.83 -0.99 27.44
N ASN A 84 8.82 -0.67 26.62
CA ASN A 84 8.98 -0.24 25.24
C ASN A 84 9.81 1.04 25.12
N LYS A 85 9.72 1.97 26.08
CA LYS A 85 10.56 3.17 26.09
C LYS A 85 12.04 2.84 26.32
N PHE A 86 12.35 1.94 27.25
CA PHE A 86 13.72 1.45 27.46
C PHE A 86 14.25 0.70 26.24
N LEU A 87 13.44 -0.20 25.66
CA LEU A 87 13.78 -0.91 24.43
C LEU A 87 14.06 0.07 23.29
N ASN A 88 13.23 1.11 23.13
CA ASN A 88 13.44 2.16 22.13
C ASN A 88 14.76 2.93 22.35
N ILE A 89 15.14 3.20 23.59
CA ILE A 89 16.44 3.84 23.90
C ILE A 89 17.58 2.91 23.50
N TYR A 90 17.51 1.63 23.85
CA TYR A 90 18.50 0.63 23.46
C TYR A 90 18.65 0.52 21.93
N LEU A 91 17.53 0.45 21.20
CA LEU A 91 17.53 0.42 19.73
C LEU A 91 18.13 1.69 19.11
N LYS A 92 17.90 2.86 19.71
CA LYS A 92 18.55 4.11 19.26
C LYS A 92 20.07 4.07 19.45
N ILE A 93 20.55 3.56 20.57
CA ILE A 93 21.99 3.40 20.81
C ILE A 93 22.59 2.47 19.75
N LEU A 94 21.97 1.31 19.51
CA LEU A 94 22.43 0.36 18.50
C LEU A 94 22.43 0.98 17.09
N TYR A 95 21.40 1.75 16.74
CA TYR A 95 21.32 2.49 15.49
C TYR A 95 22.48 3.47 15.31
N PHE A 96 22.84 4.24 16.36
CA PHE A 96 23.95 5.19 16.29
C PHE A 96 25.32 4.52 16.22
N LEU A 97 25.49 3.37 16.87
CA LEU A 97 26.72 2.57 16.82
C LEU A 97 26.89 1.83 15.48
N THR A 98 25.80 1.61 14.75
CA THR A 98 25.82 0.92 13.47
C THR A 98 26.37 1.83 12.35
N PRO A 99 27.35 1.37 11.55
CA PRO A 99 27.90 2.12 10.43
C PRO A 99 26.81 2.58 9.46
N ALA A 100 26.96 3.80 8.94
CA ALA A 100 25.96 4.41 8.05
C ALA A 100 25.67 3.55 6.81
N SER A 101 26.66 2.80 6.31
CA SER A 101 26.54 1.93 5.14
C SER A 101 25.57 0.76 5.30
N ILE A 102 25.33 0.27 6.51
CA ILE A 102 24.46 -0.91 6.77
C ILE A 102 23.25 -0.58 7.64
N ARG A 103 23.17 0.65 8.13
CA ARG A 103 22.16 1.10 9.09
C ARG A 103 20.74 0.96 8.55
N ASN A 104 20.54 1.27 7.28
CA ASN A 104 19.22 1.17 6.63
C ASN A 104 18.82 -0.28 6.31
N GLU A 105 19.78 -1.20 6.21
CA GLU A 105 19.53 -2.63 6.04
C GLU A 105 19.10 -3.29 7.34
N ILE A 106 19.69 -2.85 8.46
CA ILE A 106 19.43 -3.44 9.79
C ILE A 106 18.20 -2.81 10.45
N PHE A 107 18.00 -1.50 10.29
CA PHE A 107 16.94 -0.76 10.98
C PHE A 107 15.86 -0.31 10.02
N ILE A 108 14.92 -1.20 9.77
CA ILE A 108 13.71 -0.92 8.99
C ILE A 108 12.70 -0.22 9.91
N ARG A 109 12.28 0.98 9.52
CA ARG A 109 11.40 1.88 10.29
C ARG A 109 10.01 1.97 9.68
N THR A 110 9.50 0.83 9.22
CA THR A 110 8.14 0.68 8.68
C THR A 110 7.29 -0.03 9.72
N SER A 111 6.00 0.27 9.77
CA SER A 111 5.05 -0.53 10.56
C SER A 111 4.87 -1.92 9.95
N ILE A 112 4.38 -2.88 10.74
CA ILE A 112 4.01 -4.20 10.22
C ILE A 112 2.95 -4.02 9.14
N GLY A 113 3.17 -4.63 7.97
CA GLY A 113 2.25 -4.56 6.83
C GLY A 113 2.45 -3.36 5.90
N GLU A 114 3.26 -2.36 6.26
CA GLU A 114 3.60 -1.26 5.33
C GLU A 114 4.56 -1.70 4.22
N ARG A 115 5.47 -2.63 4.54
CA ARG A 115 6.39 -3.22 3.56
C ARG A 115 5.96 -4.63 3.22
N HIS A 116 5.59 -4.84 1.97
CA HIS A 116 5.27 -6.16 1.43
C HIS A 116 6.55 -6.96 1.21
N LYS A 117 6.56 -8.20 1.68
CA LYS A 117 7.69 -9.12 1.46
C LYS A 117 7.67 -9.71 0.05
N TRP A 118 6.48 -9.82 -0.52
CA TRP A 118 6.21 -10.42 -1.81
C TRP A 118 5.15 -9.59 -2.52
N ALA A 119 5.36 -9.37 -3.81
CA ALA A 119 4.35 -8.89 -4.73
C ALA A 119 4.00 -10.04 -5.66
N TYR A 120 2.71 -10.17 -5.95
CA TYR A 120 2.21 -11.14 -6.90
C TYR A 120 1.44 -10.41 -7.98
N ASP A 121 1.34 -11.07 -9.12
CA ASP A 121 0.34 -10.81 -10.14
C ASP A 121 -0.66 -11.98 -10.15
N ASN A 122 -1.72 -11.85 -10.97
CA ASN A 122 -2.73 -12.89 -11.10
C ASN A 122 -2.14 -14.26 -11.48
N PHE A 123 -1.13 -14.29 -12.33
CA PHE A 123 -0.51 -15.53 -12.80
C PHE A 123 0.34 -16.18 -11.71
N SER A 124 1.23 -15.43 -11.06
CA SER A 124 2.13 -15.92 -10.03
C SER A 124 1.40 -16.35 -8.75
N LEU A 125 0.34 -15.62 -8.35
CA LEU A 125 -0.48 -16.04 -7.21
C LEU A 125 -1.30 -17.29 -7.52
N THR A 126 -1.91 -17.36 -8.70
CA THR A 126 -2.64 -18.57 -9.14
C THR A 126 -1.73 -19.78 -9.15
N ARG A 127 -0.52 -19.65 -9.72
CA ARG A 127 0.46 -20.73 -9.78
C ARG A 127 0.90 -21.18 -8.37
N LEU A 128 1.13 -20.24 -7.46
CA LEU A 128 1.49 -20.55 -6.08
C LEU A 128 0.39 -21.34 -5.35
N LEU A 129 -0.87 -20.95 -5.54
CA LEU A 129 -2.02 -21.66 -4.97
C LEU A 129 -2.13 -23.08 -5.53
N GLN A 130 -1.90 -23.26 -6.85
CA GLN A 130 -1.88 -24.59 -7.48
C GLN A 130 -0.77 -25.47 -6.90
N GLU A 131 0.45 -24.94 -6.78
CA GLU A 131 1.61 -25.64 -6.21
C GLU A 131 1.38 -26.03 -4.74
N ALA A 132 0.66 -25.21 -3.99
CA ALA A 132 0.24 -25.49 -2.61
C ALA A 132 -0.91 -26.51 -2.50
N GLY A 133 -1.50 -26.93 -3.62
CA GLY A 133 -2.53 -27.98 -3.68
C GLY A 133 -3.97 -27.48 -3.60
N PHE A 134 -4.21 -26.17 -3.69
CA PHE A 134 -5.56 -25.61 -3.79
C PHE A 134 -6.20 -25.97 -5.14
N ARG A 135 -7.54 -25.99 -5.17
CA ARG A 135 -8.37 -26.29 -6.35
C ARG A 135 -9.36 -25.16 -6.60
N GLU A 136 -9.99 -25.17 -7.78
CA GLU A 136 -11.02 -24.19 -8.16
C GLU A 136 -10.54 -22.75 -7.92
N ILE A 137 -9.36 -22.44 -8.44
CA ILE A 137 -8.73 -21.14 -8.26
C ILE A 137 -9.31 -20.17 -9.28
N GLU A 138 -10.02 -19.16 -8.80
CA GLU A 138 -10.75 -18.21 -9.62
C GLU A 138 -10.34 -16.78 -9.29
N GLN A 139 -10.12 -15.98 -10.32
CA GLN A 139 -9.91 -14.54 -10.17
C GLN A 139 -11.25 -13.86 -9.93
N MET A 140 -11.33 -13.15 -8.82
CA MET A 140 -12.49 -12.38 -8.42
C MET A 140 -12.28 -10.90 -8.73
N ARG A 141 -13.38 -10.16 -8.63
CA ARG A 141 -13.38 -8.69 -8.52
C ARG A 141 -13.62 -8.32 -7.06
N TYR A 142 -13.34 -7.07 -6.74
CA TYR A 142 -13.57 -6.49 -5.40
C TYR A 142 -15.01 -6.64 -4.88
N ASN A 143 -15.99 -6.91 -5.76
CA ASN A 143 -17.42 -7.00 -5.44
C ASN A 143 -18.05 -8.36 -5.79
N THR A 144 -17.23 -9.39 -6.01
CA THR A 144 -17.70 -10.75 -6.35
C THR A 144 -17.00 -11.76 -5.47
N SER A 145 -17.76 -12.74 -4.98
CA SER A 145 -17.27 -13.83 -4.12
C SER A 145 -18.28 -14.97 -4.14
N ALA A 146 -17.82 -16.20 -3.85
CA ALA A 146 -18.71 -17.33 -3.57
C ALA A 146 -19.49 -17.16 -2.24
N ILE A 147 -19.08 -16.22 -1.39
CA ILE A 147 -19.76 -15.92 -0.13
C ILE A 147 -21.11 -15.23 -0.43
N ALA A 148 -22.19 -15.83 0.06
CA ALA A 148 -23.53 -15.25 -0.08
C ALA A 148 -23.59 -13.86 0.56
N HIS A 149 -24.21 -12.91 -0.14
CA HIS A 149 -24.34 -11.52 0.30
C HIS A 149 -23.00 -10.81 0.59
N PHE A 150 -21.91 -11.20 -0.07
CA PHE A 150 -20.55 -10.69 0.18
C PHE A 150 -20.44 -9.16 0.33
N ASN A 151 -21.11 -8.41 -0.55
CA ASN A 151 -21.04 -6.95 -0.54
C ASN A 151 -21.74 -6.30 0.68
N GLU A 152 -22.61 -7.02 1.39
CA GLU A 152 -23.25 -6.53 2.63
C GLU A 152 -22.26 -6.45 3.81
N TYR A 153 -21.13 -7.15 3.73
CA TYR A 153 -20.08 -7.11 4.76
C TYR A 153 -19.11 -5.91 4.61
N TYR A 154 -19.14 -5.20 3.48
CA TYR A 154 -18.27 -4.05 3.20
C TYR A 154 -16.76 -4.33 3.46
N LEU A 155 -16.30 -5.54 3.11
CA LEU A 155 -14.91 -5.94 3.32
C LEU A 155 -13.96 -5.30 2.30
N ASP A 156 -14.31 -5.41 1.01
CA ASP A 156 -13.48 -4.96 -0.11
C ASP A 156 -14.09 -3.77 -0.87
N ILE A 157 -15.27 -3.31 -0.44
CA ILE A 157 -15.96 -2.14 -0.97
C ILE A 157 -16.15 -1.05 0.07
N ASN A 158 -16.08 0.20 -0.39
CA ASN A 158 -16.55 1.36 0.35
C ASN A 158 -18.09 1.39 0.38
N SER A 159 -18.65 2.26 1.22
CA SER A 159 -20.11 2.48 1.34
C SER A 159 -20.78 2.93 0.03
N ASP A 160 -20.02 3.53 -0.89
CA ASP A 160 -20.49 3.95 -2.21
C ASP A 160 -20.36 2.85 -3.28
N GLY A 161 -19.90 1.66 -2.91
CA GLY A 161 -19.66 0.52 -3.80
C GLY A 161 -18.35 0.55 -4.57
N SER A 162 -17.51 1.59 -4.38
CA SER A 162 -16.18 1.64 -4.98
C SER A 162 -15.20 0.67 -4.28
N PRO A 163 -14.16 0.17 -4.96
CA PRO A 163 -13.16 -0.68 -4.33
C PRO A 163 -12.41 0.06 -3.23
N TYR A 164 -12.27 -0.57 -2.06
CA TYR A 164 -11.61 0.03 -0.89
C TYR A 164 -10.15 0.46 -1.17
N LYS A 165 -9.40 -0.35 -1.93
CA LYS A 165 -7.99 -0.09 -2.30
C LYS A 165 -7.78 0.17 -3.80
N GLY A 166 -8.76 0.79 -4.44
CA GLY A 166 -8.66 1.11 -5.87
C GLY A 166 -8.45 -0.14 -6.74
N VAL A 167 -7.75 0.03 -7.87
CA VAL A 167 -7.51 -1.03 -8.86
C VAL A 167 -6.19 -1.78 -8.67
N SER A 168 -5.42 -1.48 -7.62
CA SER A 168 -4.12 -2.13 -7.37
C SER A 168 -4.20 -3.50 -6.69
N SER A 169 -5.36 -3.87 -6.14
CA SER A 169 -5.54 -5.10 -5.38
C SER A 169 -5.85 -6.32 -6.27
N LEU A 170 -5.40 -7.49 -5.85
CA LEU A 170 -5.75 -8.78 -6.44
C LEU A 170 -6.79 -9.49 -5.56
N TYR A 171 -7.82 -10.04 -6.19
CA TYR A 171 -8.88 -10.81 -5.52
C TYR A 171 -8.90 -12.20 -6.14
N ILE A 172 -8.66 -13.24 -5.34
CA ILE A 172 -8.62 -14.63 -5.80
C ILE A 172 -9.30 -15.49 -4.74
N GLU A 173 -10.14 -16.41 -5.18
CA GLU A 173 -10.71 -17.46 -4.34
C GLU A 173 -10.16 -18.82 -4.75
N ALA A 174 -10.03 -19.72 -3.78
CA ALA A 174 -9.59 -21.09 -4.01
C ALA A 174 -10.09 -22.01 -2.89
N ILE A 175 -10.33 -23.28 -3.23
CA ILE A 175 -10.82 -24.29 -2.29
C ILE A 175 -9.65 -25.13 -1.79
N ASN A 176 -9.53 -25.22 -0.47
CA ASN A 176 -8.54 -26.11 0.15
C ASN A 176 -8.93 -27.58 -0.10
N LYS A 177 -7.93 -28.41 -0.33
CA LYS A 177 -8.12 -29.85 -0.41
C LYS A 177 -8.42 -30.37 1.01
N ILE A 178 -9.66 -30.80 1.26
CA ILE A 178 -10.01 -31.59 2.46
C ILE A 178 -9.34 -32.96 2.35
#